data_AF-A0A7X3Y9V8-F1
#
_entry.id   AF-A0A7X3Y9V8-F1
#
_cell.length_a   1.000
_cell.length_b   1.000
_cell.length_c   1.000
_cell.angle_alpha   90.00
_cell.angle_beta   90.00
_cell.angle_gamma   90.00
#
_symmetry.space_group_name_H-M   'P 1'
#
loop_
_entity.id
_entity.type
_entity.pdbx_description
1 polymer ?
#
loop_
_entity_poly.entity_id
_entity_poly.type
_entity_poly.pdbx_seq_one_letter_code
_entity_poly.pdbx_strand_id
1 'polypeptide(L)'
;MLTIFAAMLLAAPPSAAQQAADSDPRATTGGAQTLEDILARQRGERIDDRFRREAVGDPARAAGIRMQLGTLGGASDSEVFRALRYGGADVTVSAKGPASEIIIQDGGMRWLEWRKGPLREWGGWVLAGMVGVLALFLLLRGPIRIDGGRTGETILRFNALERFGHWLLAGSFILLAISGLITLFGRPLLIPLLGKDAFAPIALASKWIHNNVAWAFMLAVIWVFVFWIVHNIPNRADLVWLAKGGGLFMRGSHPPARKFNAGQKIIFWVVVVLGISISASGLSLLFPFELPMFAKTFEILNAL
;
A
#
# COMPACT_ATOMS: atom_id res chain seq x y z
N MET A 1 7.08 -52.26 -55.77
CA MET A 1 5.75 -52.29 -55.11
C MET A 1 5.71 -51.64 -53.72
N LEU A 2 6.85 -51.26 -53.11
CA LEU A 2 6.86 -50.56 -51.81
C LEU A 2 7.24 -49.06 -51.88
N THR A 3 7.68 -48.58 -53.05
CA THR A 3 8.15 -47.19 -53.25
C THR A 3 7.12 -46.27 -53.90
N ILE A 4 6.00 -46.80 -54.40
CA ILE A 4 4.91 -46.00 -55.01
C ILE A 4 3.86 -45.61 -53.96
N PHE A 5 3.72 -46.38 -52.87
CA PHE A 5 2.76 -46.08 -51.81
C PHE A 5 3.19 -44.91 -50.90
N ALA A 6 4.49 -44.64 -50.79
CA ALA A 6 5.01 -43.53 -49.98
C ALA A 6 4.88 -42.16 -50.66
N ALA A 7 4.78 -42.11 -51.99
CA ALA A 7 4.66 -40.85 -52.73
C ALA A 7 3.22 -40.30 -52.79
N MET A 8 2.20 -41.13 -52.51
CA MET A 8 0.79 -40.69 -52.46
C MET A 8 0.38 -40.09 -51.10
N LEU A 9 1.20 -40.23 -50.05
CA LEU A 9 0.94 -39.63 -48.73
C LEU A 9 1.45 -38.18 -48.59
N LEU A 10 2.22 -37.68 -49.57
CA LEU A 10 2.77 -36.32 -49.58
C LEU A 10 1.97 -35.34 -50.47
N ALA A 11 0.90 -35.80 -51.10
CA ALA A 11 0.02 -35.00 -51.96
C ALA A 11 -1.41 -34.91 -51.38
N ALA A 12 -1.57 -35.01 -50.07
CA ALA A 12 -2.79 -34.53 -49.45
C ALA A 12 -2.85 -33.01 -49.68
N PRO A 13 -3.90 -32.46 -50.32
CA PRO A 13 -4.09 -31.02 -50.31
C PRO A 13 -4.06 -30.58 -48.84
N PRO A 14 -3.53 -29.39 -48.51
CA PRO A 14 -3.70 -28.87 -47.16
C PRO A 14 -5.19 -29.01 -46.87
N SER A 15 -5.53 -29.81 -45.85
CA SER A 15 -6.88 -29.86 -45.34
C SER A 15 -7.27 -28.41 -45.18
N ALA A 16 -8.16 -27.93 -46.07
CA ALA A 16 -8.69 -26.60 -45.95
C ALA A 16 -9.22 -26.58 -44.54
N ALA A 17 -8.50 -25.90 -43.64
CA ALA A 17 -8.97 -25.62 -42.31
C ALA A 17 -10.33 -25.05 -42.60
N GLN A 18 -11.37 -25.81 -42.25
CA GLN A 18 -12.73 -25.45 -42.57
C GLN A 18 -12.82 -24.00 -42.14
N GLN A 19 -12.97 -23.10 -43.11
CA GLN A 19 -13.19 -21.70 -42.88
C GLN A 19 -14.59 -21.71 -42.28
N ALA A 20 -14.65 -22.06 -40.99
CA ALA A 20 -15.80 -21.93 -40.17
C ALA A 20 -16.12 -20.46 -40.31
N ALA A 21 -17.29 -20.20 -40.89
CA ALA A 21 -17.80 -18.87 -41.07
C ALA A 21 -17.49 -18.03 -39.81
N ASP A 22 -17.15 -16.76 -40.03
CA ASP A 22 -16.95 -15.69 -39.03
C ASP A 22 -18.12 -15.50 -38.04
N SER A 23 -19.10 -16.40 -38.01
CA SER A 23 -20.07 -16.50 -36.94
C SER A 23 -19.42 -17.17 -35.74
N ASP A 24 -18.85 -16.38 -34.82
CA ASP A 24 -18.57 -16.84 -33.46
C ASP A 24 -19.87 -17.42 -32.88
N PRO A 25 -19.98 -18.76 -32.67
CA PRO A 25 -21.21 -19.36 -32.15
C PRO A 25 -21.58 -18.78 -30.78
N ARG A 26 -20.61 -18.22 -30.04
CA ARG A 26 -20.81 -17.62 -28.72
C ARG A 26 -21.40 -16.21 -28.79
N ALA A 27 -21.27 -15.52 -29.92
CA ALA A 27 -21.96 -14.25 -30.17
C ALA A 27 -23.48 -14.47 -30.26
N THR A 28 -23.92 -15.63 -30.77
CA THR A 28 -25.35 -15.97 -30.91
C THR A 28 -26.03 -16.39 -29.60
N THR A 29 -25.27 -16.71 -28.55
CA THR A 29 -25.80 -17.09 -27.22
C THR A 29 -26.02 -15.89 -26.29
N GLY A 30 -26.14 -14.68 -26.84
CA GLY A 30 -26.52 -13.48 -26.08
C GLY A 30 -25.38 -12.64 -25.53
N GLY A 31 -24.16 -12.73 -26.10
CA GLY A 31 -23.05 -11.79 -25.78
C GLY A 31 -21.89 -12.38 -24.98
N ALA A 32 -21.69 -13.69 -24.98
CA ALA A 32 -20.64 -14.36 -24.19
C ALA A 32 -19.23 -13.78 -24.43
N GLN A 33 -18.39 -13.85 -23.38
CA GLN A 33 -17.02 -13.33 -23.41
C GLN A 33 -16.22 -13.91 -24.59
N THR A 34 -15.67 -13.03 -25.43
CA THR A 34 -14.83 -13.42 -26.58
C THR A 34 -13.41 -13.79 -26.14
N LEU A 35 -12.66 -14.46 -27.03
CA LEU A 35 -11.23 -14.71 -26.78
C LEU A 35 -10.47 -13.38 -26.62
N GLU A 36 -10.79 -12.38 -27.44
CA GLU A 36 -10.13 -11.08 -27.36
C GLU A 36 -10.39 -10.42 -26.00
N ASP A 37 -11.61 -10.49 -25.46
CA ASP A 37 -11.91 -9.98 -24.12
C ASP A 37 -11.12 -10.70 -23.02
N ILE A 38 -10.85 -12.01 -23.19
CA ILE A 38 -10.01 -12.79 -22.27
C ILE A 38 -8.57 -12.29 -22.35
N LEU A 39 -8.03 -12.17 -23.56
CA LEU A 39 -6.65 -11.77 -23.78
C LEU A 39 -6.42 -10.31 -23.35
N ALA A 40 -7.32 -9.39 -23.68
CA ALA A 40 -7.29 -8.00 -23.23
C ALA A 40 -7.25 -7.91 -21.70
N ARG A 41 -8.07 -8.71 -20.99
CA ARG A 41 -8.02 -8.78 -19.52
C ARG A 41 -6.68 -9.33 -19.01
N GLN A 42 -6.13 -10.37 -19.65
CA GLN A 42 -4.83 -10.92 -19.28
C GLN A 42 -3.68 -9.93 -19.50
N ARG A 43 -3.82 -9.03 -20.48
CA ARG A 43 -2.90 -7.90 -20.71
C ARG A 43 -3.14 -6.73 -19.75
N GLY A 44 -4.21 -6.75 -18.94
CA GLY A 44 -4.56 -5.68 -18.02
C GLY A 44 -5.27 -4.49 -18.68
N GLU A 45 -5.81 -4.68 -19.89
CA GLU A 45 -6.54 -3.64 -20.61
C GLU A 45 -7.93 -3.42 -20.01
N ARG A 46 -8.44 -2.19 -20.13
CA ARG A 46 -9.83 -1.87 -19.76
C ARG A 46 -10.76 -2.51 -20.79
N ILE A 47 -11.65 -3.38 -20.32
CA ILE A 47 -12.70 -4.01 -21.11
C ILE A 47 -14.07 -3.57 -20.60
N ASP A 48 -15.05 -3.43 -21.49
CA ASP A 48 -16.44 -3.31 -21.07
C ASP A 48 -16.93 -4.67 -20.57
N ASP A 49 -17.07 -4.81 -19.26
CA ASP A 49 -17.55 -6.03 -18.61
C ASP A 49 -19.04 -5.98 -18.25
N ARG A 50 -19.82 -5.02 -18.78
CA ARG A 50 -21.26 -4.88 -18.49
C ARG A 50 -22.04 -6.16 -18.76
N PHE A 51 -21.84 -6.75 -19.94
CA PHE A 51 -22.48 -8.02 -20.30
C PHE A 51 -22.26 -9.11 -19.24
N ARG A 52 -21.03 -9.18 -18.71
CA ARG A 52 -20.66 -10.15 -17.68
C ARG A 52 -21.32 -9.77 -16.35
N ARG A 53 -21.25 -8.50 -15.95
CA ARG A 53 -21.88 -8.01 -14.71
C ARG A 53 -23.37 -8.29 -14.63
N GLU A 54 -24.08 -8.15 -15.75
CA GLU A 54 -25.53 -8.29 -15.83
C GLU A 54 -25.99 -9.75 -15.98
N ALA A 55 -25.10 -10.65 -16.41
CA ALA A 55 -25.41 -12.07 -16.53
C ALA A 55 -25.44 -12.77 -15.16
N VAL A 56 -26.40 -12.47 -14.30
CA VAL A 56 -26.49 -13.08 -12.94
C VAL A 56 -27.47 -14.25 -12.86
N GLY A 57 -27.95 -14.74 -14.02
CA GLY A 57 -28.96 -15.79 -14.10
C GLY A 57 -30.34 -15.30 -13.67
N ASP A 58 -31.35 -16.14 -13.85
CA ASP A 58 -32.71 -15.87 -13.40
C ASP A 58 -33.21 -17.10 -12.61
N PRO A 59 -33.31 -17.00 -11.27
CA PRO A 59 -33.81 -18.10 -10.44
C PRO A 59 -35.20 -18.60 -10.86
N ALA A 60 -36.03 -17.76 -11.48
CA ALA A 60 -37.35 -18.12 -11.95
C ALA A 60 -37.33 -19.02 -13.21
N ARG A 61 -36.19 -19.15 -13.88
CA ARG A 61 -36.01 -20.07 -15.04
C ARG A 61 -35.67 -21.51 -14.65
N ALA A 62 -35.79 -21.86 -13.37
CA ALA A 62 -35.56 -23.22 -12.90
C ALA A 62 -36.44 -24.24 -13.65
N ALA A 63 -35.84 -25.34 -14.09
CA ALA A 63 -36.60 -26.45 -14.63
C ALA A 63 -37.51 -27.03 -13.54
N GLY A 64 -38.72 -27.49 -13.92
CA GLY A 64 -39.65 -28.06 -12.95
C GLY A 64 -39.03 -29.25 -12.20
N ILE A 65 -39.40 -29.45 -10.93
CA ILE A 65 -38.82 -30.47 -10.03
C ILE A 65 -38.78 -31.89 -10.64
N ARG A 66 -39.72 -32.21 -11.54
CA ARG A 66 -39.82 -33.52 -12.20
C ARG A 66 -39.01 -33.64 -13.51
N MET A 67 -38.41 -32.55 -13.96
CA MET A 67 -37.60 -32.49 -15.18
C MET A 67 -36.13 -32.82 -14.86
N GLN A 68 -35.39 -33.29 -15.86
CA GLN A 68 -33.95 -33.50 -15.74
C GLN A 68 -33.26 -32.19 -15.31
N LEU A 69 -32.46 -32.25 -14.24
CA LEU A 69 -31.76 -31.11 -13.61
C LEU A 69 -32.66 -30.08 -12.87
N GLY A 70 -33.94 -30.36 -12.65
CA GLY A 70 -34.86 -29.45 -11.95
C GLY A 70 -34.49 -29.12 -10.50
N THR A 71 -33.65 -29.94 -9.85
CA THR A 71 -33.14 -29.70 -8.49
C THR A 71 -31.92 -28.77 -8.43
N LEU A 72 -31.34 -28.39 -9.57
CA LEU A 72 -30.14 -27.53 -9.64
C LEU A 72 -30.48 -26.02 -9.66
N GLY A 73 -31.77 -25.66 -9.73
CA GLY A 73 -32.21 -24.25 -9.78
C GLY A 73 -32.12 -23.62 -11.17
N GLY A 74 -32.43 -22.32 -11.24
CA GLY A 74 -32.51 -21.54 -12.49
C GLY A 74 -31.26 -20.76 -12.87
N ALA A 75 -30.26 -20.70 -11.98
CA ALA A 75 -28.98 -20.04 -12.21
C ALA A 75 -27.84 -21.05 -12.08
N SER A 76 -26.86 -20.95 -12.96
CA SER A 76 -25.62 -21.74 -12.89
C SER A 76 -24.68 -21.23 -11.80
N ASP A 77 -23.77 -22.08 -11.33
CA ASP A 77 -22.76 -21.69 -10.33
C ASP A 77 -21.97 -20.44 -10.75
N SER A 78 -21.62 -20.36 -12.04
CA SER A 78 -20.88 -19.21 -12.59
C SER A 78 -21.67 -17.89 -12.49
N GLU A 79 -22.99 -17.94 -12.67
CA GLU A 79 -23.89 -16.80 -12.50
C GLU A 79 -24.03 -16.41 -11.03
N VAL A 80 -24.13 -17.38 -10.13
CA VAL A 80 -24.18 -17.15 -8.68
C VAL A 80 -22.89 -16.49 -8.18
N PHE A 81 -21.72 -17.04 -8.52
CA PHE A 81 -20.44 -16.43 -8.13
C PHE A 81 -20.23 -15.05 -8.73
N ARG A 82 -20.80 -14.79 -9.90
CA ARG A 82 -20.77 -13.48 -10.56
C ARG A 82 -21.66 -12.47 -9.84
N ALA A 83 -22.87 -12.88 -9.47
CA ALA A 83 -23.78 -12.08 -8.65
C ALA A 83 -23.14 -11.72 -7.30
N LEU A 84 -22.50 -12.69 -6.64
CA LEU A 84 -21.76 -12.47 -5.39
C LEU A 84 -20.56 -11.53 -5.56
N ARG A 85 -19.83 -11.63 -6.68
CA ARG A 85 -18.67 -10.78 -6.98
C ARG A 85 -19.05 -9.32 -7.20
N TYR A 86 -20.13 -9.09 -7.95
CA TYR A 86 -20.56 -7.75 -8.30
C TYR A 86 -21.59 -7.16 -7.33
N GLY A 87 -21.89 -7.85 -6.22
CA GLY A 87 -22.85 -7.39 -5.21
C GLY A 87 -24.30 -7.38 -5.67
N GLY A 88 -24.63 -8.13 -6.73
CA GLY A 88 -26.00 -8.26 -7.26
C GLY A 88 -26.77 -9.45 -6.70
N ALA A 89 -26.14 -10.29 -5.88
CA ALA A 89 -26.81 -11.40 -5.21
C ALA A 89 -27.65 -10.89 -4.02
N ASP A 90 -28.82 -11.47 -3.82
CA ASP A 90 -29.59 -11.29 -2.59
C ASP A 90 -28.94 -12.13 -1.48
N VAL A 91 -28.26 -11.45 -0.54
CA VAL A 91 -27.47 -12.08 0.51
C VAL A 91 -28.04 -11.71 1.87
N THR A 92 -28.49 -12.72 2.61
CA THR A 92 -28.87 -12.54 4.02
C THR A 92 -27.71 -12.95 4.92
N VAL A 93 -27.29 -12.05 5.81
CA VAL A 93 -26.26 -12.31 6.81
C VAL A 93 -26.77 -12.03 8.22
N SER A 94 -26.25 -12.77 9.20
CA SER A 94 -26.55 -12.55 10.62
C SER A 94 -25.81 -11.34 11.20
N ALA A 95 -24.69 -10.92 10.59
CA ALA A 95 -23.89 -9.78 11.00
C ALA A 95 -24.49 -8.46 10.49
N LYS A 96 -24.69 -7.49 11.39
CA LYS A 96 -25.31 -6.18 11.07
C LYS A 96 -24.27 -5.06 10.86
N GLY A 97 -23.07 -5.40 10.40
CA GLY A 97 -21.99 -4.44 10.21
C GLY A 97 -21.97 -3.83 8.79
N PRO A 98 -21.28 -2.69 8.58
CA PRO A 98 -21.03 -2.18 7.24
C PRO A 98 -20.36 -3.23 6.35
N ALA A 99 -20.77 -3.30 5.08
CA ALA A 99 -20.26 -4.26 4.09
C ALA A 99 -20.43 -5.75 4.47
N SER A 100 -21.31 -6.10 5.42
CA SER A 100 -21.53 -7.49 5.83
C SER A 100 -22.12 -8.38 4.73
N GLU A 101 -22.83 -7.77 3.77
CA GLU A 101 -23.43 -8.43 2.60
C GLU A 101 -22.42 -8.60 1.44
N ILE A 102 -21.25 -7.95 1.51
CA ILE A 102 -20.21 -8.05 0.47
C ILE A 102 -19.41 -9.32 0.68
N ILE A 103 -19.69 -10.36 -0.12
CA ILE A 103 -19.04 -11.67 -0.02
C ILE A 103 -17.65 -11.69 -0.67
N ILE A 104 -17.47 -10.96 -1.78
CA ILE A 104 -16.20 -10.88 -2.51
C ILE A 104 -15.82 -9.41 -2.66
N GLN A 105 -14.68 -9.02 -2.09
CA GLN A 105 -14.15 -7.67 -2.17
C GLN A 105 -12.91 -7.63 -3.05
N ASP A 106 -12.98 -6.98 -4.21
CA ASP A 106 -11.82 -6.79 -5.11
C ASP A 106 -11.27 -5.36 -5.10
N GLY A 107 -12.00 -4.37 -4.56
CA GLY A 107 -11.55 -2.97 -4.48
C GLY A 107 -10.24 -2.76 -3.71
N GLY A 108 -9.85 -3.69 -2.83
CA GLY A 108 -8.58 -3.62 -2.09
C GLY A 108 -7.36 -4.17 -2.84
N MET A 109 -7.54 -4.80 -4.01
CA MET A 109 -6.47 -5.53 -4.69
C MET A 109 -5.37 -4.61 -5.22
N ARG A 110 -5.72 -3.43 -5.75
CA ARG A 110 -4.74 -2.43 -6.20
C ARG A 110 -3.79 -2.02 -5.08
N TRP A 111 -4.34 -1.74 -3.89
CA TRP A 111 -3.54 -1.43 -2.71
C TRP A 111 -2.67 -2.62 -2.29
N LEU A 112 -3.24 -3.83 -2.30
CA LEU A 112 -2.51 -5.04 -1.95
C LEU A 112 -1.30 -5.28 -2.87
N GLU A 113 -1.48 -5.10 -4.17
CA GLU A 113 -0.42 -5.23 -5.19
C GLU A 113 0.65 -4.16 -5.00
N TRP A 114 0.25 -2.90 -4.85
CA TRP A 114 1.16 -1.79 -4.58
C TRP A 114 1.98 -2.00 -3.30
N ARG A 115 1.32 -2.47 -2.21
CA ARG A 115 1.96 -2.78 -0.94
C ARG A 115 2.94 -3.96 -1.05
N LYS A 116 2.59 -5.01 -1.80
CA LYS A 116 3.39 -6.23 -1.95
C LYS A 116 4.65 -6.01 -2.80
N GLY A 117 4.53 -5.26 -3.89
CA GLY A 117 5.66 -4.95 -4.78
C GLY A 117 6.24 -3.57 -4.49
N PRO A 118 5.77 -2.51 -5.17
CA PRO A 118 6.38 -1.18 -5.16
C PRO A 118 6.73 -0.64 -3.77
N LEU A 119 5.78 -0.56 -2.83
CA LEU A 119 6.05 0.03 -1.52
C LEU A 119 7.16 -0.71 -0.77
N ARG A 120 7.11 -2.05 -0.78
CA ARG A 120 8.08 -2.88 -0.06
C ARG A 120 9.46 -2.76 -0.67
N GLU A 121 9.56 -2.84 -1.99
CA GLU A 121 10.84 -2.83 -2.71
C GLU A 121 11.50 -1.46 -2.63
N TRP A 122 10.81 -0.41 -3.06
CA TRP A 122 11.34 0.95 -3.03
C TRP A 122 11.53 1.44 -1.59
N GLY A 123 10.58 1.15 -0.70
CA GLY A 123 10.69 1.50 0.72
C GLY A 123 11.88 0.83 1.40
N GLY A 124 12.13 -0.45 1.10
CA GLY A 124 13.31 -1.17 1.59
C GLY A 124 14.61 -0.56 1.11
N TRP A 125 14.72 -0.27 -0.20
CA TRP A 125 15.91 0.35 -0.79
C TRP A 125 16.16 1.77 -0.27
N VAL A 126 15.12 2.59 -0.14
CA VAL A 126 15.25 3.95 0.40
C VAL A 126 15.72 3.92 1.85
N LEU A 127 15.15 3.02 2.67
CA LEU A 127 15.56 2.90 4.07
C LEU A 127 17.02 2.41 4.19
N ALA A 128 17.37 1.33 3.50
CA ALA A 128 18.74 0.81 3.49
C ALA A 128 19.74 1.82 2.91
N GLY A 129 19.37 2.51 1.84
CA GLY A 129 20.15 3.56 1.21
C GLY A 129 20.38 4.74 2.15
N MET A 130 19.36 5.20 2.87
CA MET A 130 19.51 6.26 3.87
C MET A 130 20.48 5.87 4.99
N VAL A 131 20.34 4.65 5.54
CA VAL A 131 21.29 4.14 6.54
C VAL A 131 22.71 4.09 5.97
N GLY A 132 22.87 3.61 4.73
CA GLY A 132 24.15 3.56 4.03
C GLY A 132 24.76 4.95 3.80
N VAL A 133 23.96 5.94 3.39
CA VAL A 133 24.40 7.34 3.21
C VAL A 133 24.87 7.94 4.54
N LEU A 134 24.12 7.72 5.62
CA LEU A 134 24.51 8.21 6.95
C LEU A 134 25.80 7.53 7.45
N ALA A 135 25.94 6.22 7.24
CA ALA A 135 27.14 5.48 7.59
C ALA A 135 28.35 5.94 6.77
N LEU A 136 28.21 6.09 5.46
CA LEU A 136 29.26 6.59 4.58
C LEU A 136 29.68 8.01 4.95
N PHE A 137 28.71 8.89 5.21
CA PHE A 137 28.98 10.25 5.67
C PHE A 137 29.79 10.25 6.98
N LEU A 138 29.41 9.40 7.94
CA LEU A 138 30.12 9.27 9.20
C LEU A 138 31.56 8.76 9.00
N LEU A 139 31.76 7.79 8.11
CA LEU A 139 33.09 7.23 7.81
C LEU A 139 34.01 8.23 7.10
N LEU A 140 33.47 8.99 6.13
CA LEU A 140 34.25 9.96 5.37
C LEU A 140 34.57 11.23 6.17
N ARG A 141 33.60 11.71 6.96
CA ARG A 141 33.74 13.00 7.67
C ARG A 141 34.28 12.86 9.08
N GLY A 142 33.93 11.77 9.77
CA GLY A 142 34.17 11.61 11.19
C GLY A 142 33.25 12.47 12.08
N PRO A 143 33.37 12.35 13.41
CA PRO A 143 32.58 13.14 14.35
C PRO A 143 33.01 14.62 14.36
N ILE A 144 32.03 15.53 14.35
CA ILE A 144 32.27 16.97 14.48
C ILE A 144 32.67 17.27 15.93
N ARG A 145 33.92 17.65 16.16
CA ARG A 145 34.46 18.02 17.48
C ARG A 145 34.25 19.50 17.77
N ILE A 146 34.26 19.85 19.05
CA ILE A 146 34.22 21.24 19.51
C ILE A 146 35.65 21.79 19.46
N ASP A 147 35.91 22.77 18.61
CA ASP A 147 37.28 23.31 18.39
C ASP A 147 37.91 23.86 19.68
N GLY A 148 37.13 24.54 20.52
CA GLY A 148 37.60 25.18 21.77
C GLY A 148 37.52 24.34 23.04
N GLY A 149 37.14 23.05 22.95
CA GLY A 149 36.88 22.21 24.13
C GLY A 149 35.60 22.59 24.90
N ARG A 150 35.27 21.84 25.96
CA ARG A 150 34.08 22.07 26.80
C ARG A 150 34.46 22.99 27.95
N THR A 151 33.72 24.08 28.13
CA THR A 151 33.97 25.10 29.18
C THR A 151 33.45 24.70 30.57
N GLY A 152 32.63 23.65 30.68
CA GLY A 152 32.01 23.20 31.94
C GLY A 152 30.70 23.93 32.29
N GLU A 153 30.51 25.15 31.79
CA GLU A 153 29.29 25.94 31.94
C GLU A 153 28.15 25.41 31.05
N THR A 154 26.93 25.33 31.61
CA THR A 154 25.75 24.87 30.87
C THR A 154 24.62 25.89 30.91
N ILE A 155 23.84 25.94 29.83
CA ILE A 155 22.63 26.76 29.74
C ILE A 155 21.42 25.86 29.47
N LEU A 156 20.26 26.25 29.98
CA LEU A 156 19.02 25.54 29.71
C LEU A 156 18.57 25.78 28.27
N ARG A 157 18.89 24.83 27.38
CA ARG A 157 18.46 24.89 25.97
C ARG A 157 17.02 24.40 25.76
N PHE A 158 16.66 23.32 26.47
CA PHE A 158 15.35 22.69 26.38
C PHE A 158 14.81 22.39 27.78
N ASN A 159 13.57 22.79 28.06
CA ASN A 159 12.94 22.55 29.36
C ASN A 159 12.45 21.09 29.50
N ALA A 160 11.98 20.70 30.69
CA ALA A 160 11.54 19.33 30.96
C ALA A 160 10.38 18.87 30.08
N LEU A 161 9.42 19.75 29.77
CA LEU A 161 8.25 19.44 28.94
C LEU A 161 8.62 19.26 27.47
N GLU A 162 9.54 20.09 26.96
CA GLU A 162 10.10 19.93 25.60
C GLU A 162 10.85 18.59 25.47
N ARG A 163 11.63 18.21 26.48
CA ARG A 163 12.35 16.92 26.51
C ARG A 163 11.39 15.74 26.60
N PHE A 164 10.34 15.83 27.43
CA PHE A 164 9.32 14.79 27.54
C PHE A 164 8.60 14.58 26.20
N GLY A 165 8.13 15.66 25.56
CA GLY A 165 7.48 15.58 24.25
C GLY A 165 8.39 14.96 23.19
N HIS A 166 9.69 15.30 23.21
CA HIS A 166 10.66 14.68 22.30
C HIS A 166 10.82 13.17 22.52
N TRP A 167 10.99 12.73 23.77
CA TRP A 167 11.14 11.31 24.08
C TRP A 167 9.86 10.51 23.83
N LEU A 168 8.69 11.11 24.07
CA LEU A 168 7.41 10.52 23.72
C LEU A 168 7.31 10.33 22.20
N LEU A 169 7.67 11.36 21.42
CA LEU A 169 7.65 11.30 19.95
C LEU A 169 8.64 10.27 19.41
N ALA A 170 9.89 10.32 19.86
CA ALA A 170 10.96 9.43 19.39
C ALA A 170 10.71 7.97 19.79
N GLY A 171 10.34 7.72 21.06
CA GLY A 171 10.06 6.38 21.56
C GLY A 171 8.86 5.74 20.86
N SER A 172 7.76 6.49 20.73
CA SER A 172 6.58 5.99 20.01
C SER A 172 6.87 5.76 18.52
N PHE A 173 7.60 6.67 17.85
CA PHE A 173 8.02 6.48 16.46
C PHE A 173 8.83 5.21 16.26
N ILE A 174 9.83 4.94 17.13
CA ILE A 174 10.66 3.73 17.00
C ILE A 174 9.80 2.46 17.11
N LEU A 175 8.90 2.40 18.09
CA LEU A 175 8.00 1.27 18.26
C LEU A 175 7.07 1.08 17.05
N LEU A 176 6.52 2.18 16.51
CA LEU A 176 5.68 2.17 15.31
C LEU A 176 6.45 1.78 14.05
N ALA A 177 7.68 2.27 13.89
CA ALA A 177 8.53 1.95 12.75
C ALA A 177 8.89 0.47 12.75
N ILE A 178 9.31 -0.08 13.89
CA ILE A 178 9.66 -1.50 14.02
C ILE A 178 8.44 -2.37 13.75
N SER A 179 7.30 -2.09 14.41
CA SER A 179 6.07 -2.86 14.20
C SER A 179 5.54 -2.73 12.76
N GLY A 180 5.63 -1.55 12.15
CA GLY A 180 5.31 -1.34 10.74
C GLY A 180 6.17 -2.20 9.82
N LEU A 181 7.50 -2.21 10.03
CA LEU A 181 8.43 -3.04 9.25
C LEU A 181 8.17 -4.54 9.42
N ILE A 182 7.86 -5.00 10.64
CA ILE A 182 7.47 -6.39 10.91
C ILE A 182 6.25 -6.78 10.07
N THR A 183 5.23 -5.92 10.01
CA THR A 183 4.02 -6.21 9.20
C THR A 183 4.28 -6.14 7.69
N LEU A 184 5.19 -5.28 7.23
CA LEU A 184 5.51 -5.11 5.81
C LEU A 184 6.35 -6.28 5.29
N PHE A 185 7.38 -6.68 6.03
CA PHE A 185 8.33 -7.73 5.65
C PHE A 185 8.01 -9.11 6.22
N GLY A 186 6.92 -9.23 6.99
CA GLY A 186 6.49 -10.48 7.64
C GLY A 186 6.42 -11.68 6.69
N ARG A 187 5.61 -11.58 5.63
CA ARG A 187 5.42 -12.67 4.67
C ARG A 187 6.66 -13.01 3.82
N PRO A 188 7.34 -12.04 3.18
CA PRO A 188 8.43 -12.36 2.27
C PRO A 188 9.77 -12.62 2.95
N LEU A 189 9.98 -12.17 4.19
CA LEU A 189 11.28 -12.27 4.86
C LEU A 189 11.18 -13.03 6.19
N LEU A 190 10.30 -12.60 7.11
CA LEU A 190 10.30 -13.13 8.48
C LEU A 190 9.71 -14.54 8.58
N ILE A 191 8.63 -14.84 7.86
CA ILE A 191 8.02 -16.18 7.84
C ILE A 191 8.98 -17.22 7.24
N PRO A 192 9.62 -16.99 6.08
CA PRO A 192 10.63 -17.91 5.55
C PRO A 192 11.82 -18.13 6.50
N LEU A 193 12.22 -17.10 7.26
CA LEU A 193 13.36 -17.17 8.16
C LEU A 193 13.05 -17.88 9.49
N LEU A 194 11.88 -17.59 10.08
CA LEU A 194 11.53 -18.02 11.44
C LEU A 194 10.52 -19.17 11.48
N GLY A 195 9.79 -19.41 10.40
CA GLY A 195 8.62 -20.27 10.39
C GLY A 195 7.35 -19.56 10.87
N LYS A 196 6.18 -20.11 10.52
CA LYS A 196 4.87 -19.50 10.83
C LYS A 196 4.60 -19.45 12.34
N ASP A 197 4.94 -20.50 13.07
CA ASP A 197 4.62 -20.63 14.49
C ASP A 197 5.41 -19.65 15.35
N ALA A 198 6.69 -19.43 15.02
CA ALA A 198 7.51 -18.42 15.69
C ALA A 198 7.10 -16.99 15.30
N PHE A 199 6.69 -16.77 14.05
CA PHE A 199 6.28 -15.44 13.58
C PHE A 199 4.90 -15.01 14.10
N ALA A 200 3.98 -15.94 14.34
CA ALA A 200 2.63 -15.64 14.79
C ALA A 200 2.56 -14.76 16.07
N PRO A 201 3.23 -15.09 17.19
CA PRO A 201 3.22 -14.24 18.38
C PRO A 201 3.90 -12.89 18.15
N ILE A 202 4.95 -12.82 17.32
CA ILE A 202 5.62 -11.57 16.95
C ILE A 202 4.65 -10.66 16.19
N ALA A 203 3.92 -11.20 15.22
CA ALA A 203 2.94 -10.46 14.45
C ALA A 203 1.78 -9.95 15.32
N LEU A 204 1.31 -10.76 16.27
CA LEU A 204 0.28 -10.38 17.23
C LEU A 204 0.74 -9.22 18.11
N ALA A 205 1.91 -9.35 18.73
CA ALA A 205 2.51 -8.30 19.55
C ALA A 205 2.74 -7.01 18.74
N SER A 206 3.27 -7.14 17.53
CA SER A 206 3.49 -6.02 16.61
C SER A 206 2.20 -5.26 16.34
N LYS A 207 1.11 -5.95 16.00
CA LYS A 207 -0.18 -5.30 15.74
C LYS A 207 -0.74 -4.61 16.99
N TRP A 208 -0.65 -5.28 18.14
CA TRP A 208 -1.12 -4.70 19.40
C TRP A 208 -0.33 -3.44 19.78
N ILE A 209 1.00 -3.49 19.70
CA ILE A 209 1.87 -2.33 19.94
C ILE A 209 1.54 -1.21 18.96
N HIS A 210 1.44 -1.51 17.66
CA HIS A 210 1.22 -0.50 16.63
C HIS A 210 -0.08 0.27 16.85
N ASN A 211 -1.18 -0.45 17.12
CA ASN A 211 -2.50 0.15 17.28
C ASN A 211 -2.62 0.98 18.57
N ASN A 212 -1.91 0.62 19.63
CA ASN A 212 -2.00 1.32 20.92
C ASN A 212 -0.99 2.48 21.03
N VAL A 213 0.24 2.30 20.55
CA VAL A 213 1.29 3.34 20.62
C VAL A 213 1.04 4.47 19.63
N ALA A 214 0.27 4.22 18.56
CA ALA A 214 -0.12 5.26 17.59
C ALA A 214 -0.79 6.48 18.26
N TRP A 215 -1.60 6.25 19.30
CA TRP A 215 -2.25 7.33 20.05
C TRP A 215 -1.24 8.23 20.76
N ALA A 216 -0.23 7.63 21.40
CA ALA A 216 0.85 8.37 22.04
C ALA A 216 1.66 9.17 21.01
N PHE A 217 1.94 8.59 19.84
CA PHE A 217 2.62 9.29 18.74
C PHE A 217 1.83 10.50 18.24
N MET A 218 0.52 10.35 18.00
CA MET A 218 -0.35 11.45 17.55
C MET A 218 -0.35 12.61 18.55
N LEU A 219 -0.48 12.31 19.84
CA LEU A 219 -0.39 13.33 20.89
C LEU A 219 1.00 13.98 20.94
N ALA A 220 2.06 13.19 20.75
CA ALA A 220 3.43 13.71 20.76
C ALA A 220 3.73 14.64 19.58
N VAL A 221 3.18 14.37 18.39
CA VAL A 221 3.30 15.25 17.22
C VAL A 221 2.67 16.61 17.52
N ILE A 222 1.45 16.62 18.07
CA ILE A 222 0.76 17.85 18.46
C ILE A 222 1.56 18.59 19.53
N TRP A 223 2.03 17.88 20.55
CA TRP A 223 2.82 18.44 21.64
C TRP A 223 4.08 19.14 21.14
N VAL A 224 4.90 18.42 20.35
CA VAL A 224 6.14 18.96 19.79
C VAL A 224 5.87 20.12 18.84
N PHE A 225 4.81 20.06 18.05
CA PHE A 225 4.42 21.17 17.18
C PHE A 225 4.14 22.44 17.99
N VAL A 226 3.28 22.38 19.00
CA VAL A 226 2.90 23.54 19.81
C VAL A 226 4.11 24.18 20.49
N PHE A 227 5.01 23.37 21.06
CA PHE A 227 6.18 23.89 21.77
C PHE A 227 7.24 24.50 20.84
N TRP A 228 7.39 24.00 19.62
CA TRP A 228 8.54 24.37 18.77
C TRP A 228 8.18 25.16 17.52
N ILE A 229 6.90 25.29 17.14
CA ILE A 229 6.49 25.93 15.89
C ILE A 229 7.06 27.34 15.73
N VAL A 230 6.95 28.19 16.76
CA VAL A 230 7.39 29.60 16.72
C VAL A 230 8.88 29.70 16.39
N HIS A 231 9.70 28.77 16.86
CA HIS A 231 11.13 28.75 16.61
C HIS A 231 11.52 28.11 15.28
N ASN A 232 10.59 27.42 14.62
CA ASN A 232 10.81 26.69 13.37
C ASN A 232 10.21 27.37 12.13
N ILE A 233 9.70 28.59 12.26
CA ILE A 233 9.29 29.41 11.12
C ILE A 233 10.56 29.77 10.30
N PRO A 234 10.59 29.46 8.98
CA PRO A 234 11.68 29.85 8.10
C PRO A 234 11.85 31.38 8.07
N ASN A 235 13.09 31.84 8.04
CA ASN A 235 13.44 33.25 7.99
C ASN A 235 14.68 33.49 7.12
N ARG A 236 15.03 34.76 6.89
CA ARG A 236 16.13 35.16 6.00
C ARG A 236 17.50 34.59 6.42
N ALA A 237 17.74 34.36 7.71
CA ALA A 237 18.99 33.77 8.18
C ALA A 237 19.13 32.31 7.73
N ASP A 238 18.02 31.59 7.54
CA ASP A 238 18.03 30.22 7.06
C ASP A 238 18.53 30.14 5.60
N LEU A 239 18.20 31.13 4.76
CA LEU A 239 18.71 31.21 3.39
C LEU A 239 20.23 31.38 3.36
N VAL A 240 20.77 32.23 4.25
CA VAL A 240 22.22 32.41 4.42
C VAL A 240 22.87 31.13 4.93
N TRP A 241 22.22 30.44 5.87
CA TRP A 241 22.69 29.16 6.38
C TRP A 241 22.77 28.10 5.28
N LEU A 242 21.73 28.00 4.44
CA LEU A 242 21.69 27.07 3.30
C LEU A 242 22.72 27.41 2.24
N ALA A 243 22.87 28.70 1.89
CA ALA A 243 23.87 29.16 0.92
C ALA A 243 25.31 28.83 1.37
N LYS A 244 25.57 28.82 2.67
CA LYS A 244 26.86 28.43 3.26
C LYS A 244 26.99 26.93 3.55
N GLY A 245 26.05 26.10 3.08
CA GLY A 245 26.03 24.65 3.32
C GLY A 245 26.07 24.30 4.81
N GLY A 246 25.47 25.14 5.65
CA GLY A 246 25.47 24.99 7.10
C GLY A 246 26.83 25.13 7.79
N GLY A 247 27.86 25.62 7.08
CA GLY A 247 29.23 25.66 7.58
C GLY A 247 29.92 24.29 7.61
N LEU A 248 29.29 23.25 7.05
CA LEU A 248 29.81 21.87 7.08
C LEU A 248 31.10 21.70 6.26
N PHE A 249 31.26 22.50 5.20
CA PHE A 249 32.36 22.38 4.23
C PHE A 249 33.45 23.44 4.37
N MET A 250 33.26 24.46 5.23
CA MET A 250 34.21 25.56 5.43
C MET A 250 34.61 25.65 6.90
N ARG A 251 35.89 25.40 7.22
CA ARG A 251 36.42 25.53 8.60
C ARG A 251 36.30 26.98 9.07
N GLY A 252 35.83 27.19 10.30
CA GLY A 252 35.63 28.53 10.90
C GLY A 252 34.38 29.27 10.40
N SER A 253 33.58 28.68 9.50
CA SER A 253 32.30 29.27 9.09
C SER A 253 31.22 28.93 10.10
N HIS A 254 30.71 29.95 10.79
CA HIS A 254 29.57 29.85 11.69
C HIS A 254 28.39 30.65 11.13
N PRO A 255 27.60 30.08 10.19
CA PRO A 255 26.43 30.76 9.68
C PRO A 255 25.45 31.05 10.81
N PRO A 256 24.72 32.18 10.75
CA PRO A 256 23.82 32.58 11.81
C PRO A 256 22.76 31.50 12.05
N ALA A 257 22.69 31.01 13.29
CA ALA A 257 21.69 30.06 13.75
C ALA A 257 21.14 30.57 15.08
N ARG A 258 19.81 30.72 15.16
CA ARG A 258 19.13 31.10 16.42
C ARG A 258 18.95 29.85 17.29
N LYS A 259 17.76 29.63 17.87
CA LYS A 259 17.45 28.40 18.63
C LYS A 259 17.61 27.13 17.76
N PHE A 260 17.19 27.21 16.49
CA PHE A 260 17.31 26.15 15.49
C PHE A 260 17.92 26.69 14.19
N ASN A 261 18.74 25.86 13.53
CA ASN A 261 19.29 26.15 12.20
C ASN A 261 18.33 25.70 11.08
N ALA A 262 18.62 26.10 9.82
CA ALA A 262 17.75 25.79 8.69
C ALA A 262 17.50 24.28 8.50
N GLY A 263 18.53 23.44 8.66
CA GLY A 263 18.39 21.99 8.56
C GLY A 263 17.45 21.41 9.62
N GLN A 264 17.57 21.87 10.87
CA GLN A 264 16.67 21.47 11.96
C GLN A 264 15.21 21.87 11.68
N LYS A 265 14.99 23.05 11.09
CA LYS A 265 13.65 23.50 10.69
C LYS A 265 13.06 22.65 9.57
N ILE A 266 13.87 22.28 8.57
CA ILE A 266 13.44 21.37 7.51
C ILE A 266 13.00 20.03 8.11
N ILE A 267 13.83 19.44 8.99
CA ILE A 267 13.49 18.19 9.66
C ILE A 267 12.23 18.33 10.53
N PHE A 268 12.07 19.43 11.26
CA PHE A 268 10.85 19.71 12.02
C PHE A 268 9.61 19.65 11.13
N TRP A 269 9.61 20.36 10.01
CA TRP A 269 8.46 20.37 9.10
C TRP A 269 8.22 19.03 8.43
N VAL A 270 9.26 18.32 8.01
CA VAL A 270 9.14 16.96 7.47
C VAL A 270 8.50 16.03 8.49
N VAL A 271 8.98 16.03 9.73
CA VAL A 271 8.45 15.16 10.80
C VAL A 271 7.01 15.52 11.15
N VAL A 272 6.68 16.81 11.27
CA VAL A 272 5.31 17.25 11.60
C VAL A 272 4.34 16.91 10.47
N VAL A 273 4.66 17.27 9.23
CA VAL A 273 3.75 17.05 8.10
C VAL A 273 3.56 15.57 7.83
N LEU A 274 4.65 14.80 7.75
CA LEU A 274 4.55 13.35 7.56
C LEU A 274 3.92 12.66 8.76
N GLY A 275 4.21 13.12 9.99
CA GLY A 275 3.60 12.62 11.22
C GLY A 275 2.09 12.81 11.25
N ILE A 276 1.59 13.98 10.85
CA ILE A 276 0.15 14.25 10.73
C ILE A 276 -0.44 13.38 9.60
N SER A 277 0.20 13.32 8.43
CA SER A 277 -0.27 12.55 7.29
C SER A 277 -0.40 11.06 7.59
N ILE A 278 0.63 10.46 8.19
CA ILE A 278 0.60 9.03 8.54
C ILE A 278 -0.43 8.76 9.64
N SER A 279 -0.59 9.67 10.59
CA SER A 279 -1.61 9.57 11.65
C SER A 279 -3.04 9.58 11.08
N ALA A 280 -3.32 10.51 10.16
CA ALA A 280 -4.61 10.56 9.48
C ALA A 280 -4.85 9.28 8.67
N SER A 281 -3.86 8.83 7.89
CA SER A 281 -3.99 7.56 7.14
C SER A 281 -4.20 6.35 8.06
N GLY A 282 -3.52 6.30 9.20
CA GLY A 282 -3.66 5.23 10.19
C GLY A 282 -5.04 5.21 10.86
N LEU A 283 -5.59 6.37 11.21
CA LEU A 283 -6.96 6.46 11.73
C LEU A 283 -8.00 5.97 10.72
N SER A 284 -7.83 6.32 9.44
CA SER A 284 -8.71 5.82 8.38
C SER A 284 -8.61 4.30 8.20
N LEU A 285 -7.43 3.71 8.39
CA LEU A 285 -7.25 2.25 8.37
C LEU A 285 -7.81 1.55 9.62
N LEU A 286 -7.82 2.23 10.77
CA LEU A 286 -8.34 1.69 12.03
C LEU A 286 -9.87 1.75 12.08
N PHE A 287 -10.47 2.79 11.49
CA PHE A 287 -11.90 3.04 11.47
C PHE A 287 -12.39 3.30 10.02
N PRO A 288 -12.35 2.27 9.15
CA PRO A 288 -12.59 2.45 7.72
C PRO A 288 -14.04 2.87 7.37
N PHE A 289 -15.00 2.64 8.27
CA PHE A 289 -16.41 2.95 8.03
C PHE A 289 -16.85 4.25 8.72
N GLU A 290 -16.14 4.67 9.77
CA GLU A 290 -16.43 5.87 10.54
C GLU A 290 -15.58 7.08 10.10
N LEU A 291 -14.35 6.83 9.65
CA LEU A 291 -13.39 7.85 9.21
C LEU A 291 -12.86 7.58 7.78
N PRO A 292 -13.72 7.61 6.75
CA PRO A 292 -13.33 7.41 5.34
C PRO A 292 -12.66 8.66 4.73
N MET A 293 -11.67 9.25 5.43
CA MET A 293 -11.05 10.53 5.09
C MET A 293 -10.48 10.59 3.66
N PHE A 294 -10.14 9.45 3.08
CA PHE A 294 -9.59 9.34 1.73
C PHE A 294 -10.50 8.63 0.72
N ALA A 295 -11.73 8.24 1.10
CA ALA A 295 -12.62 7.48 0.23
C ALA A 295 -12.89 8.20 -1.10
N LYS A 296 -13.27 9.48 -1.04
CA LYS A 296 -13.52 10.30 -2.24
C LYS A 296 -12.27 10.45 -3.12
N THR A 297 -11.09 10.61 -2.51
CA THR A 297 -9.83 10.68 -3.25
C THR A 297 -9.53 9.35 -3.94
N PHE A 298 -9.76 8.23 -3.27
CA PHE A 298 -9.58 6.91 -3.86
C PHE A 298 -10.60 6.61 -4.96
N GLU A 299 -11.85 7.02 -4.82
CA GLU A 299 -12.85 6.93 -5.90
C GLU A 299 -12.37 7.66 -7.16
N ILE A 300 -11.91 8.91 -7.02
CA ILE A 300 -11.37 9.68 -8.15
C ILE A 300 -10.14 8.97 -8.75
N LEU A 301 -9.19 8.55 -7.92
CA LEU A 301 -7.98 7.84 -8.38
C LEU A 301 -8.28 6.46 -8.98
N ASN A 302 -9.41 5.84 -8.63
CA ASN A 302 -9.87 4.57 -9.21
C ASN A 302 -10.63 4.79 -10.53
N ALA A 303 -11.24 5.96 -10.70
CA ALA A 303 -11.96 6.33 -11.91
C ALA A 303 -11.03 6.75 -13.07
N LEU A 304 -9.87 7.34 -12.74
CA LEU A 304 -8.77 7.60 -13.68
C LEU A 304 -8.16 6.30 -14.20
#